data_AF-A0A834FDA5-F1
#
_entry.id   AF-A0A834FDA5-F1
#
_cell.length_a   1.000
_cell.length_b   1.000
_cell.length_c   1.000
_cell.angle_alpha   90.00
_cell.angle_beta   90.00
_cell.angle_gamma   90.00
#
_symmetry.space_group_name_H-M   'P 1'
#
loop_
_entity.id
_entity.type
_entity.pdbx_description
1 polymer ?
#
loop_
_entity_poly.entity_id
_entity_poly.type
_entity_poly.pdbx_seq_one_letter_code
_entity_poly.pdbx_strand_id
1 'polypeptide(L)' 'MSFSGKYRLESSENYETFMKAIGISDENIQLTKDLKSVTEMEENGNDFKVTVTTGSHVIVNTFTIGQDG' A
#
# COMPACT_ATOMS: atom_id res chain seq x y z
N MET A 1 6.19 18.84 7.17
CA MET A 1 5.29 17.86 7.83
C MET A 1 5.93 16.51 7.65
N SER A 2 5.99 15.69 8.69
CA SER A 2 6.47 14.32 8.54
C SER A 2 5.33 13.41 8.09
N PHE A 3 5.63 12.46 7.21
CA PHE A 3 4.73 11.38 6.79
C PHE A 3 4.71 10.22 7.79
N SER A 4 5.53 10.27 8.85
CA SER A 4 5.60 9.21 9.85
C SER A 4 4.25 9.03 10.55
N GLY A 5 3.75 7.80 10.55
CA GLY A 5 2.47 7.49 11.18
C GLY A 5 1.83 6.20 10.69
N LYS A 6 0.66 5.91 11.26
CA LYS A 6 -0.17 4.76 10.91
C LYS A 6 -1.51 5.24 10.36
N TYR A 7 -1.81 4.81 9.15
CA TYR A 7 -2.95 5.24 8.35
C TYR A 7 -3.83 4.04 8.07
N ARG A 8 -5.15 4.25 8.05
CA ARG A 8 -6.12 3.23 7.69
C ARG A 8 -6.87 3.71 6.46
N LEU A 9 -7.07 2.81 5.50
CA LEU A 9 -7.86 3.08 4.31
C LEU A 9 -9.29 3.50 4.70
N GLU A 10 -9.67 4.70 4.32
CA GLU A 10 -11.02 5.22 4.50
C GLU A 10 -11.90 4.85 3.31
N SER A 11 -11.44 5.22 2.11
CA SER A 11 -12.10 4.94 0.83
C SER A 11 -11.06 4.65 -0.26
N SER A 12 -11.49 3.97 -1.32
CA SER A 12 -10.69 3.69 -2.52
C SER A 12 -11.58 3.75 -3.73
N GLU A 13 -11.09 4.34 -4.82
CA GLU A 13 -11.82 4.49 -6.08
C GLU A 13 -11.11 3.70 -7.19
N ASN A 14 -11.89 3.05 -8.06
CA ASN A 14 -11.37 2.26 -9.19
C ASN A 14 -10.42 1.10 -8.83
N TYR A 15 -10.49 0.58 -7.60
CA TYR A 15 -9.64 -0.52 -7.14
C TYR A 15 -9.68 -1.75 -8.05
N GLU A 16 -10.88 -2.24 -8.37
CA GLU A 16 -11.04 -3.44 -9.21
C GLU A 16 -10.45 -3.22 -10.61
N THR A 17 -10.71 -2.06 -11.23
CA THR A 17 -10.18 -1.70 -12.55
C THR A 17 -8.64 -1.69 -12.55
N PHE A 18 -8.04 -1.08 -11.52
CA PHE A 18 -6.59 -1.03 -11.39
C PHE A 18 -5.97 -2.42 -11.17
N MET A 19 -6.53 -3.21 -10.25
CA MET A 19 -6.04 -4.57 -9.98
C MET A 19 -6.12 -5.49 -11.20
N LYS A 20 -7.18 -5.38 -12.01
CA LYS A 20 -7.30 -6.10 -13.28
C LYS A 20 -6.23 -5.68 -14.29
N ALA A 21 -5.97 -4.38 -14.41
CA ALA A 21 -4.99 -3.84 -15.35
C ALA A 21 -3.56 -4.33 -15.05
N ILE A 22 -3.23 -4.58 -13.77
CA ILE A 22 -1.94 -5.14 -13.35
C ILE A 22 -1.93 -6.68 -13.29
N GLY A 23 -2.99 -7.35 -13.79
CA GLY A 23 -3.04 -8.80 -13.98
C GLY A 23 -3.46 -9.62 -12.75
N ILE A 24 -4.06 -9.02 -11.73
CA ILE A 24 -4.63 -9.77 -10.59
C ILE A 24 -5.94 -10.43 -11.02
N SER A 25 -6.12 -11.70 -10.65
CA SER A 25 -7.34 -12.46 -10.96
C SER A 25 -8.57 -11.89 -10.24
N ASP A 26 -9.74 -12.04 -10.85
CA ASP A 26 -11.03 -11.62 -10.26
C ASP A 26 -11.25 -12.23 -8.86
N GLU A 27 -10.87 -13.49 -8.67
CA GLU A 27 -10.96 -14.18 -7.37
C GLU A 27 -10.18 -13.44 -6.27
N ASN A 28 -8.90 -13.10 -6.54
CA ASN A 28 -8.07 -12.38 -5.59
C ASN A 28 -8.59 -10.97 -5.32
N ILE A 29 -9.12 -10.29 -6.33
CA ILE A 29 -9.73 -8.95 -6.18
C ILE A 29 -10.95 -9.01 -5.26
N GLN A 30 -11.83 -10.00 -5.43
CA GLN A 30 -13.02 -10.15 -4.57
C GLN A 30 -12.64 -10.45 -3.12
N LEU A 31 -11.55 -11.17 -2.88
CA LEU A 31 -11.04 -11.44 -1.53
C LEU A 31 -10.46 -10.20 -0.84
N THR A 32 -9.90 -9.26 -1.60
CA THR A 32 -9.17 -8.11 -1.05
C THR A 32 -9.94 -6.79 -1.09
N LYS A 33 -10.96 -6.64 -1.94
CA LYS A 33 -11.65 -5.35 -2.18
C LYS A 33 -12.30 -4.73 -0.94
N ASP A 34 -12.82 -5.55 -0.03
CA ASP A 34 -13.53 -5.09 1.17
C ASP A 34 -12.60 -4.96 2.40
N LEU A 35 -11.33 -5.33 2.24
CA LEU A 35 -10.35 -5.26 3.31
C LEU A 35 -9.81 -3.83 3.44
N LYS A 36 -9.91 -3.27 4.64
CA LYS A 36 -9.28 -1.99 4.96
C LYS A 36 -7.80 -2.21 5.20
N SER A 37 -6.97 -1.72 4.28
CA SER A 37 -5.52 -1.74 4.46
C SER A 37 -5.07 -0.79 5.56
N VAL A 38 -3.96 -1.14 6.19
CA VAL A 38 -3.27 -0.31 7.18
C VAL A 38 -1.88 -0.03 6.65
N THR A 39 -1.52 1.24 6.55
CA THR A 39 -0.22 1.69 6.06
C THR A 39 0.55 2.32 7.20
N GLU A 40 1.74 1.80 7.49
CA GLU A 40 2.69 2.37 8.42
C GLU A 40 3.83 3.00 7.61
N MET A 41 4.08 4.28 7.85
CA MET A 41 5.16 5.03 7.22
C MET A 41 6.18 5.41 8.30
N GLU A 42 7.44 5.09 8.04
CA GLU A 42 8.60 5.49 8.83
C GLU A 42 9.48 6.37 7.93
N GLU A 43 9.65 7.64 8.28
CA GLU A 43 10.46 8.63 7.54
C GLU A 43 11.72 8.96 8.34
N ASN A 44 12.89 8.77 7.73
CA ASN A 44 14.18 9.16 8.27
C ASN A 44 14.93 10.02 7.24
N GLY A 45 14.64 11.33 7.25
CA GLY A 45 15.18 12.23 6.23
C GLY A 45 14.63 11.87 4.85
N ASN A 46 15.50 11.41 3.95
CA ASN A 46 15.12 10.98 2.60
C ASN A 46 14.85 9.47 2.51
N ASP A 47 15.09 8.71 3.58
CA ASP A 47 14.89 7.27 3.62
C ASP A 47 13.50 6.95 4.16
N PHE A 48 12.77 6.13 3.44
CA PHE A 48 11.40 5.74 3.76
C PHE A 48 11.30 4.24 3.88
N LYS A 49 10.55 3.80 4.90
CA LYS A 49 10.03 2.44 4.99
C LYS A 49 8.51 2.52 5.08
N VAL A 50 7.86 1.95 4.09
CA VAL A 50 6.40 1.92 3.97
C VAL A 50 5.93 0.48 4.07
N THR A 51 5.18 0.17 5.12
CA THR A 51 4.59 -1.15 5.34
C THR A 51 3.09 -1.07 5.11
N VAL A 52 2.58 -1.81 4.13
CA VAL A 52 1.15 -1.89 3.82
C VAL A 52 0.65 -3.29 4.17
N THR A 53 -0.33 -3.36 5.07
CA THR A 53 -0.96 -4.61 5.51
C THR A 53 -2.40 -4.65 5.04
N THR A 54 -2.76 -5.66 4.24
CA THR A 54 -4.12 -5.88 3.72
C THR A 54 -4.53 -7.32 4.00
N GLY A 55 -5.35 -7.54 5.04
CA GLY A 55 -5.67 -8.89 5.50
C GLY A 55 -4.40 -9.63 5.95
N SER A 56 -4.13 -10.79 5.35
CA SER A 56 -2.91 -11.58 5.57
C SER A 56 -1.71 -11.15 4.71
N HIS A 57 -1.91 -10.26 3.73
CA HIS A 57 -0.85 -9.79 2.86
C HIS A 57 -0.12 -8.61 3.48
N VAL A 58 1.21 -8.68 3.54
CA VAL A 58 2.08 -7.60 4.01
C VAL A 58 3.07 -7.26 2.92
N ILE A 59 3.12 -6.00 2.53
CA ILE A 59 4.08 -5.45 1.56
C ILE A 59 4.96 -4.45 2.31
N VAL A 60 6.28 -4.58 2.17
CA VAL A 60 7.25 -3.64 2.74
C VAL A 60 8.06 -3.05 1.60
N ASN A 61 8.00 -1.73 1.43
CA ASN A 61 8.83 -0.99 0.49
C ASN A 61 9.82 -0.13 1.27
N THR A 62 11.10 -0.22 0.93
CA THR A 62 12.14 0.65 1.48
C THR A 62 12.84 1.34 0.33
N PHE A 63 12.90 2.67 0.37
CA PHE A 63 13.45 3.48 -0.71
C PHE A 63 14.02 4.80 -0.20
N THR A 64 14.90 5.40 -0.99
CA THR A 64 15.47 6.72 -0.74
C THR A 64 14.98 7.68 -1.82
N ILE A 65 14.44 8.84 -1.44
CA ILE A 65 13.93 9.83 -2.40
C ILE A 65 15.07 10.30 -3.32
N GLY A 66 14.81 10.33 -4.63
CA GLY A 66 15.76 10.80 -5.63
C GLY A 66 16.84 9.80 -6.02
N GLN A 67 16.74 8.55 -5.54
CA GLN A 67 17.55 7.44 -6.01
C GLN A 67 16.67 6.45 -6.75
N ASP A 68 17.04 6.13 -7.98
CA ASP A 68 16.45 5.00 -8.70
C ASP A 68 17.11 3.71 -8.18
N GLY A 69 16.28 2.71 -7.88
CA GLY A 69 16.71 1.37 -7.47
C GLY A 69 17.10 0.47 -8.63
#